data_AF-A0A945K2U2-F1
#
_entry.id   AF-A0A945K2U2-F1
#
_cell.length_a   1.000
_cell.length_b   1.000
_cell.length_c   1.000
_cell.angle_alpha   90.00
_cell.angle_beta   90.00
_cell.angle_gamma   90.00
#
_symmetry.space_group_name_H-M   'P 1'
#
loop_
_entity.id
_entity.type
_entity.pdbx_description
1 polymer ?
#
loop_
_entity_poly.entity_id
_entity_poly.type
_entity_poly.pdbx_seq_one_letter_code
_entity_poly.pdbx_strand_id
1 'polypeptide(L)'
;MMRNKVLYIYLFFIGLLSCKNDVEIINDNDAPYYGEIPTLLLENYVNRLYIDLLGREPFDIEMENDVQFLKDKDITLESRGDLIIKLQSDTSFIEGDSSYKFAYYHRMYDMIKVRLIEGASNNYIESQLGNHYSAYLVDSVNGNMLDANKKLVNYHKLNNVLISELQYYNGFIEINEMHRRMIFNSVYDNINMNTFNFINAAFDNLLFRYPTQYEFDEVYKIIEDNTAQIVLGGSVNNKGDFTHLICNTKEFYEGTIVWCFGTLLARNPTTQETTVLMETYFVDKDFQKMQRAIMKTDEYAHFN
;
A
#
# COMPACT_ATOMS: atom_id res chain seq x y z
N MET A 1 7.80 -39.01 51.10
CA MET A 1 8.48 -38.21 50.06
C MET A 1 8.54 -38.91 48.69
N MET A 2 7.52 -39.71 48.30
CA MET A 2 7.48 -40.40 46.99
C MET A 2 6.19 -40.16 46.19
N ARG A 3 5.14 -39.57 46.79
CA ARG A 3 3.85 -39.38 46.13
C ARG A 3 3.79 -38.15 45.20
N ASN A 4 4.65 -37.15 45.44
CA ASN A 4 4.66 -35.93 44.63
C ASN A 4 5.51 -36.07 43.36
N LYS A 5 6.52 -36.95 43.32
CA LYS A 5 7.38 -37.13 42.13
C LYS A 5 6.67 -37.86 40.99
N VAL A 6 5.71 -38.74 41.31
CA VAL A 6 4.89 -39.43 40.29
C VAL A 6 3.88 -38.49 39.64
N LEU A 7 3.38 -37.49 40.39
CA LEU A 7 2.49 -36.46 39.83
C LEU A 7 3.19 -35.55 38.81
N TYR A 8 4.46 -35.19 39.05
CA TYR A 8 5.25 -34.40 38.10
C TYR A 8 5.64 -35.18 36.84
N ILE A 9 5.82 -36.49 36.93
CA ILE A 9 6.07 -37.35 35.75
C ILE A 9 4.81 -37.50 34.90
N TYR A 10 3.63 -37.52 35.52
CA TYR A 10 2.35 -37.57 34.80
C TYR A 10 1.97 -36.22 34.16
N LEU A 11 2.29 -35.10 34.80
CA LEU A 11 2.09 -33.75 34.21
C LEU A 11 3.04 -33.46 33.04
N PHE A 12 4.24 -34.04 33.03
CA PHE A 12 5.19 -33.86 31.92
C PHE A 12 4.79 -34.65 30.66
N PHE A 13 4.03 -35.74 30.81
CA PHE A 13 3.57 -36.55 29.67
C PHE A 13 2.34 -35.97 28.95
N ILE A 14 1.58 -35.07 29.58
CA ILE A 14 0.40 -34.42 28.96
C ILE A 14 0.82 -33.23 28.07
N GLY A 15 2.02 -32.66 28.28
CA GLY A 15 2.55 -31.57 27.46
C GLY A 15 3.10 -31.98 26.09
N LEU A 16 3.17 -33.27 25.78
CA LEU A 16 3.64 -33.79 24.48
C LEU A 16 2.51 -34.08 23.48
N LEU A 17 1.25 -33.86 23.87
CA LEU A 17 0.11 -33.79 22.95
C LEU A 17 -0.06 -32.34 22.48
N SER A 18 1.01 -31.78 21.91
CA SER A 18 0.94 -30.55 21.14
C SER A 18 0.07 -30.81 19.92
N CYS A 19 -0.92 -29.94 19.69
CA CYS A 19 -1.71 -29.90 18.46
C CYS A 19 -0.80 -30.13 17.26
N LYS A 20 -1.11 -31.14 16.45
CA LYS A 20 -0.73 -31.06 15.05
C LYS A 20 -1.37 -29.78 14.54
N ASN A 21 -0.56 -28.90 13.97
CA ASN A 21 -1.10 -27.99 12.96
C ASN A 21 -1.57 -28.92 11.86
N ASP A 22 -2.87 -29.22 11.85
CA ASP A 22 -3.51 -29.67 10.64
C ASP A 22 -3.32 -28.50 9.68
N VAL A 23 -2.26 -28.58 8.88
CA VAL A 23 -2.21 -27.88 7.62
C VAL A 23 -3.39 -28.47 6.89
N GLU A 24 -4.53 -27.77 6.89
CA GLU A 24 -5.51 -27.91 5.82
C GLU A 24 -4.77 -27.54 4.54
N ILE A 25 -4.04 -28.52 4.01
CA ILE A 25 -3.76 -28.56 2.59
C ILE A 25 -5.16 -28.76 2.01
N ILE A 26 -5.67 -27.72 1.34
CA ILE A 26 -6.88 -27.83 0.51
C ILE A 26 -6.53 -28.82 -0.59
N ASN A 27 -6.64 -30.11 -0.29
CA ASN A 27 -6.53 -31.21 -1.22
C ASN A 27 -7.89 -31.34 -1.89
N ASP A 28 -8.12 -30.43 -2.85
CA ASP A 28 -9.13 -30.42 -3.92
C ASP A 28 -9.28 -28.98 -4.46
N ASN A 29 -8.17 -28.26 -4.64
CA ASN A 29 -8.17 -27.10 -5.54
C ASN A 29 -7.80 -27.56 -6.95
N ASP A 30 -8.54 -28.55 -7.45
CA ASP A 30 -8.54 -28.79 -8.89
C ASP A 30 -9.13 -27.54 -9.51
N ALA A 31 -8.27 -26.79 -10.21
CA ALA A 31 -8.69 -25.61 -10.94
C ALA A 31 -9.90 -26.00 -11.83
N PRO A 32 -11.01 -25.24 -11.81
CA PRO A 32 -12.12 -25.46 -12.71
C PRO A 32 -11.61 -25.66 -14.14
N TYR A 33 -12.19 -26.61 -14.88
CA TYR A 33 -11.86 -26.76 -16.28
C TYR A 33 -12.32 -25.51 -17.04
N TYR A 34 -11.38 -24.60 -17.31
CA TYR A 34 -11.68 -23.30 -17.91
C TYR A 34 -11.87 -23.34 -19.43
N GLY A 35 -11.90 -24.52 -20.04
CA GLY A 35 -12.07 -24.71 -21.49
C GLY A 35 -13.41 -24.20 -22.07
N GLU A 36 -14.29 -23.65 -21.24
CA GLU A 36 -15.59 -23.09 -21.64
C GLU A 36 -15.79 -21.62 -21.25
N ILE A 37 -14.79 -20.91 -20.70
CA ILE A 37 -14.96 -19.47 -20.42
C ILE A 37 -15.20 -18.73 -21.75
N PRO A 38 -16.32 -18.00 -21.91
CA PRO A 38 -16.59 -17.20 -23.09
C PRO A 38 -15.45 -16.20 -23.36
N THR A 39 -14.99 -16.09 -24.62
CA THR A 39 -13.94 -15.13 -25.01
C THR A 39 -14.22 -13.72 -24.49
N LEU A 40 -15.48 -13.28 -24.52
CA LEU A 40 -15.90 -11.98 -24.00
C LEU A 40 -15.58 -11.80 -22.49
N LEU A 41 -15.69 -12.84 -21.67
CA LEU A 41 -15.31 -12.76 -20.26
C LEU A 41 -13.79 -12.63 -20.10
N LEU A 42 -12.99 -13.32 -20.93
CA LEU A 42 -11.54 -13.13 -20.93
C LEU A 42 -11.16 -11.71 -21.36
N GLU A 43 -11.76 -11.19 -22.43
CA GLU A 43 -11.51 -9.82 -22.91
C GLU A 43 -11.86 -8.79 -21.82
N ASN A 44 -12.99 -8.98 -21.12
CA ASN A 44 -13.36 -8.12 -19.99
C ASN A 44 -12.35 -8.20 -18.84
N TYR A 45 -11.86 -9.40 -18.52
CA TYR A 45 -10.82 -9.59 -17.50
C TYR A 45 -9.51 -8.88 -17.88
N VAL A 46 -9.03 -9.08 -19.11
CA VAL A 46 -7.81 -8.43 -19.63
C VAL A 46 -7.99 -6.91 -19.65
N ASN A 47 -9.13 -6.40 -20.14
CA ASN A 47 -9.40 -4.96 -20.13
C ASN A 47 -9.35 -4.39 -18.71
N ARG A 48 -10.00 -5.05 -17.76
CA ARG A 48 -10.00 -4.65 -16.36
C ARG A 48 -8.58 -4.63 -15.76
N LEU A 49 -7.75 -5.65 -16.02
CA LEU A 49 -6.35 -5.66 -15.59
C LEU A 49 -5.58 -4.44 -16.09
N TYR A 50 -5.72 -4.09 -17.37
CA TYR A 50 -5.06 -2.94 -17.98
C TYR A 50 -5.54 -1.62 -17.36
N ILE A 51 -6.85 -1.46 -17.15
CA ILE A 51 -7.40 -0.24 -16.53
C ILE A 51 -6.92 -0.11 -15.08
N ASP A 52 -7.01 -1.17 -14.30
CA ASP A 52 -6.70 -1.12 -12.87
C ASP A 52 -5.19 -0.99 -12.62
N LEU A 53 -4.34 -1.63 -13.43
CA LEU A 53 -2.88 -1.60 -13.26
C LEU A 53 -2.22 -0.42 -13.98
N LEU A 54 -2.67 -0.08 -15.18
CA LEU A 54 -1.98 0.89 -16.06
C LEU A 54 -2.78 2.18 -16.27
N GLY A 55 -4.07 2.20 -15.93
CA GLY A 55 -4.92 3.38 -16.10
C GLY A 55 -5.41 3.60 -17.54
N ARG A 56 -5.35 2.58 -18.40
CA ARG A 56 -5.82 2.63 -19.80
C ARG A 56 -6.37 1.28 -20.25
N GLU A 57 -7.11 1.27 -21.35
CA GLU A 57 -7.50 0.03 -22.03
C GLU A 57 -6.29 -0.58 -22.79
N PRO A 58 -6.27 -1.90 -23.03
CA PRO A 58 -5.26 -2.53 -23.88
C PRO A 58 -5.45 -2.09 -25.34
N PHE A 59 -4.37 -2.00 -26.10
CA PHE A 59 -4.43 -1.90 -27.55
C PHE A 59 -4.94 -3.22 -28.16
N ASP A 60 -5.47 -3.18 -29.38
CA ASP A 60 -6.02 -4.36 -30.06
C ASP A 60 -5.05 -5.56 -30.05
N ILE A 61 -3.77 -5.31 -30.33
CA ILE A 61 -2.73 -6.35 -30.33
C ILE A 61 -2.38 -6.86 -28.92
N GLU A 62 -2.48 -6.01 -27.90
CA GLU A 62 -2.28 -6.40 -26.51
C GLU A 62 -3.43 -7.31 -26.06
N MET A 63 -4.67 -6.92 -26.38
CA MET A 63 -5.86 -7.71 -26.09
C MET A 63 -5.81 -9.08 -26.77
N GLU A 64 -5.53 -9.12 -28.08
CA GLU A 64 -5.44 -10.38 -28.84
C GLU A 64 -4.38 -11.32 -28.24
N ASN A 65 -3.17 -10.80 -27.99
CA ASN A 65 -2.07 -11.60 -27.47
C ASN A 65 -2.33 -12.11 -26.05
N ASP A 66 -2.86 -11.27 -25.17
CA ASP A 66 -3.02 -11.64 -23.76
C ASP A 66 -4.22 -12.57 -23.55
N VAL A 67 -5.29 -12.41 -24.33
CA VAL A 67 -6.40 -13.39 -24.36
C VAL A 67 -5.92 -14.73 -24.91
N GLN A 68 -5.12 -14.73 -25.98
CA GLN A 68 -4.58 -15.97 -26.53
C GLN A 68 -3.61 -16.65 -25.55
N PHE A 69 -2.74 -15.88 -24.89
CA PHE A 69 -1.85 -16.37 -23.84
C PHE A 69 -2.63 -17.07 -22.72
N LEU A 70 -3.71 -16.47 -22.22
CA LEU A 70 -4.53 -17.08 -21.18
C LEU A 70 -5.19 -18.38 -21.66
N LYS A 71 -5.71 -18.41 -22.90
CA LYS A 71 -6.30 -19.62 -23.51
C LYS A 71 -5.28 -20.75 -23.65
N ASP A 72 -4.08 -20.45 -24.14
CA ASP A 72 -3.00 -21.42 -24.34
C ASP A 72 -2.46 -21.98 -23.01
N LYS A 73 -2.77 -21.32 -21.89
CA LYS A 73 -2.34 -21.65 -20.54
C LYS A 73 -3.49 -22.05 -19.62
N ASP A 74 -4.60 -22.48 -20.21
CA ASP A 74 -5.79 -23.00 -19.53
C ASP A 74 -6.36 -22.05 -18.45
N ILE A 75 -6.07 -20.75 -18.51
CA ILE A 75 -6.67 -19.70 -17.66
C ILE A 75 -6.51 -19.97 -16.14
N THR A 76 -5.49 -20.74 -15.78
CA THR A 76 -5.18 -21.07 -14.38
C THR A 76 -4.89 -19.82 -13.53
N LEU A 77 -4.96 -19.96 -12.20
CA LEU A 77 -4.51 -18.89 -11.29
C LEU A 77 -3.04 -18.50 -11.51
N GLU A 78 -2.23 -19.44 -12.01
CA GLU A 78 -0.82 -19.21 -12.36
C GLU A 78 -0.70 -18.34 -13.61
N SER A 79 -1.38 -18.70 -14.71
CA SER A 79 -1.30 -17.92 -15.96
C SER A 79 -1.88 -16.51 -15.82
N ARG A 80 -2.97 -16.36 -15.05
CA ARG A 80 -3.48 -15.06 -14.62
C ARG A 80 -2.44 -14.26 -13.83
N GLY A 81 -1.76 -14.92 -12.91
CA GLY A 81 -0.65 -14.35 -12.16
C GLY A 81 0.49 -13.87 -13.05
N ASP A 82 0.89 -14.66 -14.04
CA ASP A 82 1.95 -14.33 -15.00
C ASP A 82 1.61 -13.10 -15.84
N LEU A 83 0.37 -13.00 -16.31
CA LEU A 83 -0.11 -11.81 -17.02
C LEU A 83 -0.06 -10.56 -16.12
N ILE A 84 -0.50 -10.67 -14.86
CA ILE A 84 -0.40 -9.56 -13.90
C ILE A 84 1.07 -9.17 -13.66
N ILE A 85 1.99 -10.15 -13.53
CA ILE A 85 3.42 -9.89 -13.37
C ILE A 85 3.99 -9.16 -14.58
N LYS A 86 3.64 -9.57 -15.81
CA LYS A 86 4.01 -8.86 -17.04
C LYS A 86 3.63 -7.38 -16.93
N LEU A 87 2.37 -7.09 -16.60
CA LEU A 87 1.88 -5.71 -16.49
C LEU A 87 2.54 -4.92 -15.35
N GLN A 88 2.95 -5.58 -14.26
CA GLN A 88 3.60 -4.92 -13.12
C GLN A 88 5.11 -4.69 -13.30
N SER A 89 5.79 -5.47 -14.15
CA SER A 89 7.25 -5.58 -14.09
C SER A 89 8.00 -5.52 -15.42
N ASP A 90 7.33 -5.69 -16.56
CA ASP A 90 7.98 -5.69 -17.87
C ASP A 90 8.47 -4.27 -18.25
N THR A 91 9.75 -4.19 -18.61
CA THR A 91 10.46 -2.96 -18.97
C THR A 91 10.58 -2.76 -20.49
N SER A 92 10.03 -3.66 -21.29
CA SER A 92 10.03 -3.58 -22.75
C SER A 92 9.33 -2.30 -23.21
N PHE A 93 9.83 -1.72 -24.30
CA PHE A 93 9.29 -0.47 -24.79
C PHE A 93 7.86 -0.64 -25.31
N ILE A 94 6.94 0.16 -24.78
CA ILE A 94 5.55 0.27 -25.24
C ILE A 94 5.30 1.73 -25.61
N GLU A 95 4.85 1.98 -26.84
CA GLU A 95 4.51 3.33 -27.29
C GLU A 95 3.38 3.91 -26.42
N GLY A 96 3.55 5.15 -25.95
CA GLY A 96 2.64 5.81 -25.02
C GLY A 96 2.98 5.59 -23.54
N ASP A 97 3.44 4.39 -23.16
CA ASP A 97 3.67 4.03 -21.75
C ASP A 97 5.15 4.08 -21.33
N SER A 98 6.07 4.13 -22.29
CA SER A 98 7.50 3.79 -22.14
C SER A 98 7.73 2.32 -21.79
N SER A 99 7.03 1.75 -20.81
CA SER A 99 6.95 0.30 -20.52
C SER A 99 5.78 0.02 -19.58
N TYR A 100 5.31 -1.24 -19.51
CA TYR A 100 4.27 -1.63 -18.56
C TYR A 100 4.64 -1.32 -17.12
N LYS A 101 5.88 -1.63 -16.72
CA LYS A 101 6.39 -1.29 -15.40
C LYS A 101 6.28 0.22 -15.15
N PHE A 102 6.72 1.07 -16.07
CA PHE A 102 6.65 2.51 -15.88
C PHE A 102 5.20 2.99 -15.70
N ALA A 103 4.28 2.56 -16.59
CA ALA A 103 2.87 2.89 -16.50
C ALA A 103 2.23 2.42 -15.18
N TYR A 104 2.57 1.21 -14.71
CA TYR A 104 2.09 0.68 -13.43
C TYR A 104 2.51 1.56 -12.23
N TYR A 105 3.80 1.91 -12.14
CA TYR A 105 4.28 2.74 -11.03
C TYR A 105 3.76 4.18 -11.11
N HIS A 106 3.57 4.71 -12.32
CA HIS A 106 2.91 5.99 -12.55
C HIS A 106 1.46 5.98 -12.05
N ARG A 107 0.70 4.94 -12.43
CA ARG A 107 -0.68 4.74 -11.97
C ARG A 107 -0.76 4.64 -10.44
N MET A 108 0.14 3.87 -9.82
CA MET A 108 0.22 3.76 -8.35
C MET A 108 0.47 5.11 -7.68
N TYR A 109 1.42 5.89 -8.18
CA TYR A 109 1.72 7.22 -7.68
C TYR A 109 0.50 8.15 -7.77
N ASP A 110 -0.20 8.16 -8.91
CA ASP A 110 -1.40 8.97 -9.10
C ASP A 110 -2.56 8.54 -8.20
N MET A 111 -2.82 7.24 -8.06
CA MET A 111 -3.89 6.74 -7.17
C MET A 111 -3.65 7.15 -5.72
N ILE A 112 -2.41 7.08 -5.24
CA ILE A 112 -2.06 7.49 -3.88
C ILE A 112 -2.17 9.00 -3.72
N LYS A 113 -1.81 9.79 -4.74
CA LYS A 113 -2.03 11.24 -4.72
C LYS A 113 -3.51 11.59 -4.67
N VAL A 114 -4.34 10.94 -5.48
CA VAL A 114 -5.81 11.13 -5.47
C VAL A 114 -6.36 10.90 -4.07
N ARG A 115 -5.91 9.81 -3.44
CA ARG A 115 -6.38 9.44 -2.10
C ARG A 115 -5.91 10.39 -1.01
N LEU A 116 -4.62 10.77 -1.01
CA LEU A 116 -4.01 11.41 0.15
C LEU A 116 -3.89 12.93 0.00
N ILE A 117 -3.71 13.45 -1.22
CA ILE A 117 -3.51 14.89 -1.46
C ILE A 117 -4.46 15.42 -2.54
N GLU A 118 -5.68 14.88 -2.60
CA GLU A 118 -6.77 15.31 -3.50
C GLU A 118 -6.36 15.37 -4.98
N GLY A 119 -5.42 14.52 -5.38
CA GLY A 119 -4.95 14.46 -6.77
C GLY A 119 -4.11 15.66 -7.19
N ALA A 120 -3.45 16.33 -6.23
CA ALA A 120 -2.56 17.46 -6.51
C ALA A 120 -1.57 17.14 -7.64
N SER A 121 -1.53 18.01 -8.66
CA SER A 121 -0.64 17.83 -9.81
C SER A 121 0.82 18.07 -9.44
N ASN A 122 1.75 17.43 -10.16
CA ASN A 122 3.18 17.65 -9.96
C ASN A 122 3.53 19.13 -10.17
N ASN A 123 2.95 19.81 -11.16
CA ASN A 123 3.14 21.25 -11.38
C ASN A 123 2.71 22.10 -10.18
N TYR A 124 1.61 21.74 -9.51
CA TYR A 124 1.19 22.44 -8.30
C TYR A 124 2.17 22.21 -7.15
N ILE A 125 2.61 20.96 -6.93
CA ILE A 125 3.59 20.61 -5.89
C ILE A 125 4.93 21.33 -6.15
N GLU A 126 5.39 21.37 -7.40
CA GLU A 126 6.59 22.10 -7.84
C GLU A 126 6.47 23.60 -7.60
N SER A 127 5.30 24.19 -7.87
CA SER A 127 5.04 25.60 -7.55
C SER A 127 5.15 25.87 -6.05
N GLN A 128 4.56 25.02 -5.21
CA GLN A 128 4.69 25.15 -3.75
C GLN A 128 6.14 24.99 -3.28
N LEU A 129 6.86 24.04 -3.88
CA LEU A 129 8.27 23.80 -3.62
C LEU A 129 9.12 25.04 -3.98
N GLY A 130 8.85 25.67 -5.13
CA GLY A 130 9.49 26.93 -5.54
C GLY A 130 9.22 28.10 -4.60
N ASN A 131 8.00 28.18 -4.05
CA ASN A 131 7.62 29.20 -3.06
C ASN A 131 8.42 29.04 -1.75
N HIS A 132 8.52 27.80 -1.23
CA HIS A 132 9.32 27.52 -0.03
C HIS A 132 10.81 27.84 -0.23
N TYR A 133 11.37 27.48 -1.40
CA TYR A 133 12.78 27.77 -1.70
C TYR A 133 13.06 29.27 -1.82
N SER A 134 12.17 30.01 -2.49
CA SER A 134 12.28 31.47 -2.61
C SER A 134 12.21 32.15 -1.23
N ALA A 135 11.28 31.71 -0.37
CA ALA A 135 11.16 32.22 0.98
C ALA A 135 12.36 31.87 1.88
N TYR A 136 12.99 30.70 1.67
CA TYR A 136 14.24 30.32 2.33
C TYR A 136 15.37 31.29 1.99
N LEU A 137 15.54 31.64 0.71
CA LEU A 137 16.58 32.56 0.27
C LEU A 137 16.43 33.95 0.91
N VAL A 138 15.19 34.47 0.99
CA VAL A 138 14.90 35.76 1.62
C VAL A 138 15.34 35.76 3.09
N ASP A 139 14.92 34.76 3.88
CA ASP A 139 15.29 34.68 5.29
C ASP A 139 16.79 34.47 5.50
N SER A 140 17.42 33.66 4.65
CA SER A 140 18.86 33.39 4.70
C SER A 140 19.67 34.66 4.48
N VAL A 141 19.29 35.49 3.51
CA VAL A 141 19.96 36.79 3.25
C VAL A 141 19.75 37.76 4.40
N ASN A 142 18.57 37.73 5.03
CA ASN A 142 18.23 38.58 6.18
C ASN A 142 18.82 38.09 7.51
N GLY A 143 19.53 36.95 7.54
CA GLY A 143 20.11 36.37 8.75
C GLY A 143 19.13 35.62 9.66
N ASN A 144 17.88 35.43 9.23
CA ASN A 144 16.82 34.72 9.97
C ASN A 144 16.93 33.18 9.78
N MET A 145 18.05 32.61 10.20
CA MET A 145 18.40 31.20 9.89
C MET A 145 17.41 30.17 10.44
N LEU A 146 16.72 30.43 11.56
CA LEU A 146 15.73 29.50 12.11
C LEU A 146 14.55 29.31 11.15
N ASP A 147 13.97 30.40 10.67
CA ASP A 147 12.82 30.35 9.77
C ASP A 147 13.23 29.93 8.35
N ALA A 148 14.43 30.31 7.91
CA ALA A 148 15.04 29.77 6.70
C ALA A 148 15.07 28.23 6.74
N ASN A 149 15.58 27.62 7.82
CA ASN A 149 15.64 26.17 7.93
C ASN A 149 14.26 25.50 7.92
N LYS A 150 13.23 26.09 8.53
CA LYS A 150 11.85 25.56 8.47
C LYS A 150 11.33 25.51 7.03
N LYS A 151 11.60 26.56 6.24
CA LYS A 151 11.20 26.63 4.82
C LYS A 151 11.96 25.62 3.97
N LEU A 152 13.26 25.45 4.23
CA LEU A 152 14.08 24.44 3.56
C LEU A 152 13.60 23.01 3.88
N VAL A 153 13.19 22.73 5.11
CA VAL A 153 12.60 21.43 5.47
C VAL A 153 11.31 21.17 4.68
N ASN A 154 10.43 22.17 4.52
CA ASN A 154 9.21 22.01 3.73
C ASN A 154 9.48 21.81 2.23
N TYR A 155 10.50 22.49 1.69
CA TYR A 155 11.01 22.23 0.34
C TYR A 155 11.37 20.74 0.16
N HIS A 156 12.17 20.17 1.08
CA HIS A 156 12.58 18.77 1.00
C HIS A 156 11.41 17.79 1.14
N LYS A 157 10.41 18.08 1.99
CA LYS A 157 9.20 17.26 2.10
C LYS A 157 8.43 17.18 0.79
N LEU A 158 8.22 18.31 0.11
CA LEU A 158 7.56 18.34 -1.19
C LEU A 158 8.40 17.65 -2.27
N ASN A 159 9.72 17.85 -2.25
CA ASN A 159 10.62 17.16 -3.18
C ASN A 159 10.55 15.64 -2.99
N ASN A 160 10.44 15.16 -1.73
CA ASN A 160 10.29 13.74 -1.42
C ASN A 160 9.01 13.14 -2.03
N VAL A 161 7.92 13.92 -2.11
CA VAL A 161 6.70 13.51 -2.82
C VAL A 161 6.99 13.33 -4.31
N LEU A 162 7.57 14.34 -4.96
CA LEU A 162 7.85 14.31 -6.41
C LEU A 162 8.78 13.15 -6.81
N ILE A 163 9.83 12.89 -6.04
CA ILE A 163 10.77 11.81 -6.35
C ILE A 163 10.26 10.41 -5.92
N SER A 164 9.15 10.32 -5.18
CA SER A 164 8.68 9.04 -4.63
C SER A 164 8.28 8.04 -5.71
N GLU A 165 7.72 8.52 -6.83
CA GLU A 165 7.37 7.70 -7.98
C GLU A 165 8.57 6.89 -8.50
N LEU A 166 9.63 7.58 -8.90
CA LEU A 166 10.84 6.95 -9.42
C LEU A 166 11.58 6.15 -8.35
N GLN A 167 11.54 6.58 -7.08
CA GLN A 167 12.14 5.79 -6.01
C GLN A 167 11.40 4.48 -5.76
N TYR A 168 10.08 4.47 -5.87
CA TYR A 168 9.30 3.24 -5.75
C TYR A 168 9.51 2.33 -6.96
N TYR A 169 9.47 2.91 -8.18
CA TYR A 169 9.78 2.18 -9.43
C TYR A 169 11.13 1.46 -9.40
N ASN A 170 12.14 2.09 -8.79
CA ASN A 170 13.49 1.54 -8.67
C ASN A 170 13.69 0.67 -7.41
N GLY A 171 12.66 0.49 -6.58
CA GLY A 171 12.76 -0.31 -5.34
C GLY A 171 13.60 0.33 -4.24
N PHE A 172 13.84 1.64 -4.28
CA PHE A 172 14.53 2.36 -3.21
C PHE A 172 13.64 2.64 -2.00
N ILE A 173 12.33 2.64 -2.21
CA ILE A 173 11.33 2.76 -1.16
C ILE A 173 10.25 1.70 -1.35
N GLU A 174 9.55 1.40 -0.28
CA GLU A 174 8.37 0.55 -0.23
C GLU A 174 7.10 1.42 -0.22
N ILE A 175 5.93 0.78 -0.35
CA ILE A 175 4.62 1.46 -0.45
C ILE A 175 4.30 2.32 0.79
N ASN A 176 4.73 1.89 1.98
CA ASN A 176 4.61 2.63 3.25
C ASN A 176 5.33 3.99 3.21
N GLU A 177 6.54 4.04 2.67
CA GLU A 177 7.31 5.28 2.62
C GLU A 177 6.74 6.24 1.57
N MET A 178 6.17 5.72 0.47
CA MET A 178 5.39 6.56 -0.46
C MET A 178 4.18 7.18 0.26
N HIS A 179 3.40 6.38 1.00
CA HIS A 179 2.27 6.89 1.80
C HIS A 179 2.71 7.90 2.85
N ARG A 180 3.83 7.65 3.54
CA ARG A 180 4.38 8.58 4.54
C ARG A 180 4.67 9.95 3.93
N ARG A 181 5.34 9.99 2.78
CA ARG A 181 5.69 11.25 2.09
C ARG A 181 4.45 12.02 1.65
N MET A 182 3.40 11.32 1.25
CA MET A 182 2.13 11.90 0.82
C MET A 182 1.36 12.56 1.96
N ILE A 183 1.46 12.04 3.19
CA ILE A 183 0.86 12.67 4.37
C ILE A 183 1.80 13.64 5.10
N PHE A 184 3.11 13.58 4.84
CA PHE A 184 4.13 14.38 5.52
C PHE A 184 4.68 15.50 4.64
N ASN A 185 3.81 16.41 4.20
CA ASN A 185 4.18 17.58 3.40
C ASN A 185 3.17 18.73 3.58
N SER A 186 3.52 19.92 3.09
CA SER A 186 2.66 21.10 3.28
C SER A 186 1.36 21.09 2.48
N VAL A 187 1.24 20.30 1.40
CA VAL A 187 -0.02 20.17 0.65
C VAL A 187 -1.05 19.41 1.49
N TYR A 188 -0.64 18.28 2.06
CA TYR A 188 -1.48 17.52 3.00
C TYR A 188 -1.88 18.36 4.22
N ASP A 189 -0.94 19.18 4.73
CA ASP A 189 -1.21 20.07 5.87
C ASP A 189 -2.23 21.17 5.52
N ASN A 190 -2.15 21.73 4.31
CA ASN A 190 -3.11 22.74 3.84
C ASN A 190 -4.52 22.15 3.66
N ILE A 191 -4.62 20.94 3.11
CA ILE A 191 -5.90 20.23 2.94
C ILE A 191 -6.57 20.02 4.30
N ASN A 192 -5.80 19.55 5.28
CA ASN A 192 -6.34 19.25 6.61
C ASN A 192 -6.45 20.48 7.52
N MET A 193 -5.78 21.59 7.20
CA MET A 193 -5.86 22.90 7.86
C MET A 193 -5.34 23.00 9.30
N ASN A 194 -5.49 21.97 10.12
CA ASN A 194 -5.08 21.96 11.52
C ASN A 194 -4.76 20.55 12.01
N THR A 195 -4.14 20.47 13.20
CA THR A 195 -3.70 19.21 13.78
C THR A 195 -4.85 18.25 14.11
N PHE A 196 -6.00 18.75 14.55
CA PHE A 196 -7.17 17.90 14.82
C PHE A 196 -7.60 17.14 13.54
N ASN A 197 -7.75 17.87 12.43
CA ASN A 197 -8.12 17.29 11.15
C ASN A 197 -7.00 16.40 10.59
N PHE A 198 -5.73 16.80 10.72
CA PHE A 198 -4.59 16.01 10.28
C PHE A 198 -4.58 14.62 10.94
N ILE A 199 -4.78 14.55 12.26
CA ILE A 199 -4.78 13.29 13.00
C ILE A 199 -5.93 12.40 12.53
N ASN A 200 -7.15 12.94 12.47
CA ASN A 200 -8.32 12.17 12.02
C ASN A 200 -8.14 11.67 10.58
N ALA A 201 -7.68 12.54 9.68
CA ALA A 201 -7.43 12.18 8.29
C ALA A 201 -6.30 11.15 8.16
N ALA A 202 -5.22 11.24 8.94
CA ALA A 202 -4.11 10.29 8.86
C ALA A 202 -4.51 8.88 9.34
N PHE A 203 -5.46 8.76 10.26
CA PHE A 203 -6.02 7.47 10.71
C PHE A 203 -7.08 6.92 9.73
N ASP A 204 -7.91 7.78 9.15
CA ASP A 204 -8.97 7.40 8.21
C ASP A 204 -8.44 7.04 6.81
N ASN A 205 -7.64 7.94 6.23
CA ASN A 205 -6.62 7.54 5.25
C ASN A 205 -5.68 6.53 5.93
N LEU A 206 -4.73 5.85 5.32
CA LEU A 206 -3.89 4.83 6.01
C LEU A 206 -4.62 3.65 6.72
N LEU A 207 -5.36 3.81 7.84
CA LEU A 207 -5.87 2.72 8.69
C LEU A 207 -7.37 2.42 8.56
N PHE A 208 -8.14 3.22 7.81
CA PHE A 208 -9.59 3.03 7.59
C PHE A 208 -10.42 3.03 8.89
N ARG A 209 -10.01 3.83 9.88
CA ARG A 209 -10.74 4.06 11.13
C ARG A 209 -10.40 5.43 11.70
N TYR A 210 -11.24 5.92 12.62
CA TYR A 210 -10.86 7.07 13.44
C TYR A 210 -9.90 6.66 14.58
N PRO A 211 -9.09 7.61 15.09
CA PRO A 211 -8.30 7.38 16.30
C PRO A 211 -9.21 7.16 17.50
N THR A 212 -8.77 6.33 18.45
CA THR A 212 -9.34 6.34 19.80
C THR A 212 -9.00 7.66 20.50
N GLN A 213 -9.73 8.01 21.56
CA GLN A 213 -9.46 9.24 22.33
C GLN A 213 -8.01 9.29 22.83
N TYR A 214 -7.50 8.16 23.33
CA TYR A 214 -6.11 8.05 23.78
C TYR A 214 -5.13 8.31 22.63
N GLU A 215 -5.30 7.65 21.48
CA GLU A 215 -4.43 7.86 20.31
C GLU A 215 -4.47 9.31 19.85
N PHE A 216 -5.66 9.93 19.82
CA PHE A 216 -5.81 11.33 19.44
C PHE A 216 -5.04 12.25 20.40
N ASP A 217 -5.26 12.12 21.71
CA ASP A 217 -4.66 12.99 22.72
C ASP A 217 -3.14 12.90 22.73
N GLU A 218 -2.59 11.69 22.58
CA GLU A 218 -1.15 11.47 22.53
C GLU A 218 -0.54 12.04 21.25
N VAL A 219 -1.15 11.78 20.08
CA VAL A 219 -0.66 12.33 18.80
C VAL A 219 -0.76 13.85 18.76
N TYR A 220 -1.79 14.43 19.38
CA TYR A 220 -1.92 15.87 19.49
C TYR A 220 -0.72 16.48 20.23
N LYS A 221 -0.33 15.93 21.40
CA LYS A 221 0.85 16.36 22.16
C LYS A 221 2.17 16.14 21.40
N ILE A 222 2.27 15.06 20.61
CA ILE A 222 3.43 14.78 19.77
C ILE A 222 3.62 15.89 18.72
N ILE A 223 2.53 16.36 18.11
CA ILE A 223 2.57 17.32 17.00
C ILE A 223 2.68 18.76 17.50
N GLU A 224 1.86 19.17 18.46
CA GLU A 224 1.82 20.56 18.94
C GLU A 224 2.98 20.86 19.91
N ASP A 225 3.22 19.97 20.87
CA ASP A 225 4.16 20.24 21.97
C ASP A 225 5.56 19.67 21.71
N ASN A 226 5.73 18.84 20.67
CA ASN A 226 6.96 18.08 20.38
C ASN A 226 7.44 17.28 21.61
N THR A 227 6.49 16.67 22.32
CA THR A 227 6.76 15.83 23.50
C THR A 227 6.78 14.36 23.13
N ALA A 228 7.65 13.60 23.81
CA ALA A 228 7.71 12.16 23.64
C ALA A 228 6.46 11.50 24.26
N GLN A 229 5.72 10.75 23.46
CA GLN A 229 4.56 9.96 23.88
C GLN A 229 4.65 8.53 23.36
N ILE A 230 3.73 7.67 23.82
CA ILE A 230 3.60 6.28 23.36
C ILE A 230 2.25 6.11 22.68
N VAL A 231 2.26 5.75 21.40
CA VAL A 231 1.06 5.53 20.60
C VAL A 231 1.34 4.42 19.57
N LEU A 232 0.31 3.67 19.15
CA LEU A 232 0.47 2.55 18.19
C LEU A 232 1.60 1.56 18.55
N GLY A 233 1.85 1.36 19.86
CA GLY A 233 2.92 0.49 20.36
C GLY A 233 4.34 1.03 20.21
N GLY A 234 4.54 2.25 19.72
CA GLY A 234 5.85 2.89 19.55
C GLY A 234 5.99 4.19 20.34
N SER A 235 7.24 4.62 20.58
CA SER A 235 7.53 5.93 21.16
C SER A 235 7.93 6.93 20.08
N VAL A 236 7.28 8.08 20.05
CA VAL A 236 7.50 9.14 19.05
C VAL A 236 7.41 10.52 19.72
N ASN A 237 8.06 11.51 19.12
CA ASN A 237 8.31 12.81 19.76
C ASN A 237 8.12 14.01 18.84
N ASN A 238 7.84 13.80 17.57
CA ASN A 238 7.44 14.85 16.64
C ASN A 238 6.58 14.27 15.51
N LYS A 239 6.01 15.15 14.69
CA LYS A 239 5.16 14.77 13.54
C LYS A 239 5.87 13.85 12.53
N GLY A 240 7.16 14.02 12.30
CA GLY A 240 7.93 13.18 11.37
C GLY A 240 8.06 11.75 11.86
N ASP A 241 8.31 11.59 13.16
CA ASP A 241 8.40 10.26 13.81
C ASP A 241 7.02 9.60 13.87
N PHE A 242 5.96 10.37 14.14
CA PHE A 242 4.58 9.86 14.08
C PHE A 242 4.21 9.35 12.68
N THR A 243 4.44 10.14 11.62
CA THR A 243 4.12 9.70 10.25
C THR A 243 4.96 8.50 9.83
N HIS A 244 6.20 8.39 10.32
CA HIS A 244 6.99 7.19 10.14
C HIS A 244 6.39 5.99 10.87
N LEU A 245 6.04 6.13 12.14
CA LEU A 245 5.48 5.04 12.94
C LEU A 245 4.17 4.53 12.34
N ILE A 246 3.19 5.41 12.08
CA ILE A 246 1.86 4.99 11.62
C ILE A 246 1.94 4.18 10.32
N CYS A 247 2.80 4.57 9.38
CA CYS A 247 3.01 3.85 8.12
C CYS A 247 3.79 2.54 8.24
N ASN A 248 4.32 2.19 9.42
CA ASN A 248 5.11 0.97 9.64
C ASN A 248 4.44 -0.01 10.63
N THR A 249 3.19 0.25 11.00
CA THR A 249 2.38 -0.61 11.88
C THR A 249 1.70 -1.74 11.10
N LYS A 250 1.29 -2.83 11.76
CA LYS A 250 0.52 -3.90 11.10
C LYS A 250 -0.80 -3.37 10.57
N GLU A 251 -1.41 -2.47 11.33
CA GLU A 251 -2.64 -1.76 11.01
C GLU A 251 -2.53 -0.98 9.70
N PHE A 252 -1.35 -0.42 9.37
CA PHE A 252 -1.13 0.20 8.06
C PHE A 252 -1.17 -0.81 6.92
N TYR A 253 -0.51 -1.95 7.08
CA TYR A 253 -0.52 -2.99 6.05
C TYR A 253 -1.92 -3.58 5.85
N GLU A 254 -2.66 -3.81 6.95
CA GLU A 254 -4.09 -4.15 6.89
C GLU A 254 -4.91 -3.07 6.16
N GLY A 255 -4.67 -1.79 6.47
CA GLY A 255 -5.29 -0.68 5.77
C GLY A 255 -5.01 -0.68 4.26
N THR A 256 -3.79 -1.00 3.84
CA THR A 256 -3.50 -1.13 2.39
C THR A 256 -4.20 -2.33 1.74
N ILE A 257 -4.45 -3.42 2.48
CA ILE A 257 -5.30 -4.53 2.01
C ILE A 257 -6.74 -4.05 1.85
N VAL A 258 -7.30 -3.37 2.85
CA VAL A 258 -8.66 -2.79 2.78
C VAL A 258 -8.78 -1.86 1.58
N TRP A 259 -7.78 -1.01 1.35
CA TRP A 259 -7.72 -0.14 0.17
C TRP A 259 -7.75 -0.92 -1.14
N CYS A 260 -6.94 -1.98 -1.26
CA CYS A 260 -6.90 -2.82 -2.45
C CYS A 260 -8.25 -3.50 -2.71
N PHE A 261 -8.89 -4.06 -1.69
CA PHE A 261 -10.22 -4.66 -1.83
C PHE A 261 -11.29 -3.62 -2.21
N GLY A 262 -11.26 -2.45 -1.59
CA GLY A 262 -12.19 -1.37 -1.91
C GLY A 262 -12.04 -0.88 -3.35
N THR A 263 -10.81 -0.84 -3.85
CA THR A 263 -10.52 -0.37 -5.22
C THR A 263 -10.80 -1.44 -6.27
N LEU A 264 -10.34 -2.67 -6.02
CA LEU A 264 -10.39 -3.75 -7.00
C LEU A 264 -11.70 -4.52 -6.96
N LEU A 265 -12.35 -4.65 -5.80
CA LEU A 265 -13.55 -5.49 -5.61
C LEU A 265 -14.77 -4.70 -5.09
N ALA A 266 -14.62 -3.40 -4.82
CA ALA A 266 -15.69 -2.54 -4.30
C ALA A 266 -16.33 -3.06 -2.99
N ARG A 267 -15.56 -3.75 -2.15
CA ARG A 267 -15.99 -4.24 -0.82
C ARG A 267 -14.83 -4.24 0.17
N ASN A 268 -15.14 -4.48 1.45
CA ASN A 268 -14.12 -4.76 2.45
C ASN A 268 -13.66 -6.23 2.38
N PRO A 269 -12.40 -6.52 2.75
CA PRO A 269 -11.94 -7.89 2.92
C PRO A 269 -12.63 -8.54 4.12
N THR A 270 -12.81 -9.86 4.05
CA THR A 270 -13.19 -10.67 5.21
C THR A 270 -12.00 -10.84 6.15
N THR A 271 -12.27 -11.21 7.42
CA THR A 271 -11.21 -11.49 8.39
C THR A 271 -10.22 -12.56 7.90
N GLN A 272 -10.72 -13.58 7.20
CA GLN A 272 -9.89 -14.65 6.66
C GLN A 272 -8.97 -14.14 5.55
N GLU A 273 -9.50 -13.36 4.59
CA GLU A 273 -8.71 -12.77 3.51
C GLU A 273 -7.60 -11.85 4.05
N THR A 274 -7.95 -10.98 5.01
CA THR A 274 -6.96 -10.11 5.66
C THR A 274 -5.88 -10.92 6.35
N THR A 275 -6.26 -11.96 7.11
CA THR A 275 -5.30 -12.81 7.84
C THR A 275 -4.33 -13.48 6.87
N VAL A 276 -4.84 -14.14 5.83
CA VAL A 276 -4.03 -14.85 4.83
C VAL A 276 -3.07 -13.91 4.12
N LEU A 277 -3.52 -12.73 3.70
CA LEU A 277 -2.65 -11.77 3.01
C LEU A 277 -1.59 -11.18 3.96
N MET A 278 -1.95 -10.92 5.22
CA MET A 278 -1.03 -10.38 6.23
C MET A 278 0.11 -11.33 6.60
N GLU A 279 -0.08 -12.65 6.50
CA GLU A 279 0.96 -13.65 6.78
C GLU A 279 2.24 -13.42 5.98
N THR A 280 2.11 -13.04 4.70
CA THR A 280 3.27 -12.75 3.85
C THR A 280 3.54 -11.27 3.71
N TYR A 281 2.49 -10.46 3.51
CA TYR A 281 2.66 -9.07 3.08
C TYR A 281 3.31 -8.17 4.14
N PHE A 282 3.04 -8.40 5.43
CA PHE A 282 3.72 -7.65 6.48
C PHE A 282 5.22 -7.98 6.57
N VAL A 283 5.62 -9.18 6.13
CA VAL A 283 7.00 -9.67 6.22
C VAL A 283 7.80 -9.27 4.99
N ASP A 284 7.30 -9.55 3.80
CA ASP A 284 7.99 -9.27 2.53
C ASP A 284 7.77 -7.83 2.03
N LYS A 285 6.69 -7.18 2.50
CA LYS A 285 6.28 -5.83 2.13
C LYS A 285 6.07 -5.64 0.62
N ASP A 286 5.82 -6.75 -0.08
CA ASP A 286 5.61 -6.79 -1.52
C ASP A 286 4.13 -6.49 -1.84
N PHE A 287 3.86 -5.20 -2.08
CA PHE A 287 2.53 -4.74 -2.44
C PHE A 287 2.05 -5.35 -3.77
N GLN A 288 2.95 -5.48 -4.75
CA GLN A 288 2.61 -6.03 -6.08
C GLN A 288 2.11 -7.47 -5.95
N LYS A 289 2.76 -8.27 -5.10
CA LYS A 289 2.35 -9.65 -4.79
C LYS A 289 1.02 -9.71 -4.05
N MET A 290 0.80 -8.85 -3.06
CA MET A 290 -0.49 -8.75 -2.36
C MET A 290 -1.62 -8.37 -3.34
N GLN A 291 -1.41 -7.34 -4.16
CA GLN A 291 -2.35 -6.91 -5.20
C GLN A 291 -2.66 -8.04 -6.19
N ARG A 292 -1.64 -8.74 -6.69
CA ARG A 292 -1.78 -9.87 -7.61
C ARG A 292 -2.56 -11.03 -7.00
N ALA A 293 -2.41 -11.29 -5.70
CA ALA A 293 -3.15 -12.35 -5.02
C ALA A 293 -4.67 -12.13 -5.08
N ILE A 294 -5.11 -10.87 -5.11
CA ILE A 294 -6.52 -10.48 -5.25
C ILE A 294 -6.94 -10.55 -6.73
N MET A 295 -6.17 -9.95 -7.62
CA MET A 295 -6.53 -9.78 -9.04
C MET A 295 -6.54 -11.08 -9.86
N LYS A 296 -5.88 -12.14 -9.38
CA LYS A 296 -5.91 -13.44 -10.05
C LYS A 296 -7.14 -14.29 -9.72
N THR A 297 -7.97 -13.87 -8.77
CA THR A 297 -9.14 -14.65 -8.30
C THR A 297 -10.28 -14.66 -9.30
N ASP A 298 -11.18 -15.65 -9.19
CA ASP A 298 -12.39 -15.73 -10.00
C ASP A 298 -13.38 -14.59 -9.69
N GLU A 299 -13.40 -14.11 -8.43
CA GLU A 299 -14.19 -12.95 -8.03
C GLU A 299 -13.76 -11.69 -8.78
N TYR A 300 -12.47 -11.39 -8.81
CA TYR A 300 -11.97 -10.25 -9.58
C TYR A 300 -12.21 -10.46 -11.09
N ALA A 301 -12.05 -11.69 -11.59
CA ALA A 301 -12.23 -11.97 -13.01
C ALA A 301 -13.70 -12.03 -13.46
N HIS A 302 -14.65 -12.09 -12.51
CA HIS A 302 -16.06 -12.40 -12.76
C HIS A 302 -16.25 -13.70 -13.55
N PHE A 303 -15.51 -14.75 -13.18
CA PHE A 303 -15.60 -16.08 -13.79
C PHE A 303 -16.59 -17.02 -13.06
N ASN A 304 -17.32 -16.49 -12.08
CA ASN A 304 -18.31 -17.19 -11.26
C ASN A 304 -19.64 -17.43 -11.98
#